data_AF-A0AA39YNU3-F1
#
_entry.id   AF-A0AA39YNU3-F1
#
_cell.length_a   1.000
_cell.length_b   1.000
_cell.length_c   1.000
_cell.angle_alpha   90.00
_cell.angle_beta   90.00
_cell.angle_gamma   90.00
#
_symmetry.space_group_name_H-M   'P 1'
#
loop_
_entity.id
_entity.type
_entity.pdbx_description
1 polymer ?
#
loop_
_entity_poly.entity_id
_entity_poly.type
_entity_poly.pdbx_seq_one_letter_code
_entity_poly.pdbx_strand_id
1 'polypeptide(L)'
;FDYDPTSSLLTIRMPSPVHEFFTNLLANEIRDQLKEIAERADKVGDFAGQIEYGGSSRVLLREGISDEGLGATDHVVRREPDGQFQHPDAAYPGVVFEVPYSQDGKDLKKLASDYILRSNGDIKAVVGIDIN
;
A
#
# COMPACT_ATOMS: atom_id res chain seq x y z
N PHE A 1 11.31 -3.01 -5.65
CA PHE A 1 11.65 -1.70 -6.25
C PHE A 1 10.39 -1.01 -6.72
N ASP A 2 10.42 0.32 -6.78
CA ASP A 2 9.34 1.13 -7.35
C ASP A 2 9.74 1.63 -8.73
N TYR A 3 8.77 1.77 -9.63
CA TYR A 3 9.00 2.32 -10.95
C TYR A 3 7.82 3.19 -11.39
N ASP A 4 8.14 4.42 -11.78
CA ASP A 4 7.19 5.35 -12.41
C ASP A 4 7.60 5.60 -13.86
N PRO A 5 6.85 5.08 -14.85
CA PRO A 5 7.16 5.29 -16.26
C PRO A 5 6.99 6.75 -16.69
N THR A 6 6.15 7.53 -16.01
CA THR A 6 5.88 8.95 -16.34
C THR A 6 7.12 9.81 -16.10
N SER A 7 7.81 9.57 -14.98
CA SER A 7 9.06 10.24 -14.63
C SER A 7 10.30 9.47 -15.06
N SER A 8 10.15 8.27 -15.64
CA SER A 8 11.24 7.34 -15.96
C SER A 8 12.15 7.06 -14.75
N LEU A 9 11.57 7.05 -13.54
CA LEU A 9 12.32 6.92 -12.29
C LEU A 9 12.20 5.49 -11.74
N LEU A 10 13.36 4.84 -11.59
CA LEU A 10 13.49 3.57 -10.87
C LEU A 10 14.04 3.86 -9.46
N THR A 11 13.30 3.45 -8.43
CA THR A 11 13.73 3.58 -7.04
C THR A 11 14.03 2.20 -6.45
N ILE A 12 15.28 2.01 -6.03
CA ILE A 12 15.73 0.80 -5.32
C ILE A 12 15.66 1.10 -3.82
N ARG A 13 14.89 0.30 -3.09
CA ARG A 13 14.73 0.40 -1.63
C ARG A 13 15.79 -0.47 -0.95
N MET A 14 16.46 0.06 0.07
CA MET A 14 17.44 -0.64 0.90
C MET A 14 16.94 -0.60 2.35
N PRO A 15 16.06 -1.53 2.76
CA PRO A 15 15.53 -1.55 4.11
C PRO A 15 16.64 -1.82 5.13
N SER A 16 16.55 -1.17 6.29
CA SER A 16 17.44 -1.41 7.43
C SER A 16 16.83 -2.46 8.36
N PRO A 17 17.62 -3.13 9.22
CA PRO A 17 17.07 -4.03 10.22
C PRO A 17 16.00 -3.36 11.11
N VAL A 18 16.24 -2.12 11.54
CA VAL A 18 15.29 -1.35 12.37
C VAL A 18 13.96 -1.15 11.64
N HIS A 19 14.02 -0.79 10.36
CA HIS A 19 12.85 -0.63 9.50
C HIS A 19 12.06 -1.94 9.36
N GLU A 20 12.74 -3.06 9.09
CA GLU A 20 12.09 -4.36 8.94
C GLU A 20 11.46 -4.84 10.25
N PHE A 21 12.16 -4.68 11.38
CA PHE A 21 11.63 -5.04 12.69
C PHE A 21 10.37 -4.23 13.03
N PHE A 22 10.41 -2.90 12.84
CA PHE A 22 9.27 -2.04 13.11
C PHE A 22 8.07 -2.38 12.23
N THR A 23 8.29 -2.54 10.92
CA THR A 23 7.26 -2.90 9.94
C THR A 23 6.56 -4.21 10.32
N ASN A 24 7.33 -5.23 10.72
CA ASN A 24 6.77 -6.51 11.15
C ASN A 24 6.00 -6.43 12.48
N LEU A 25 6.49 -5.65 13.44
CA LEU A 25 5.77 -5.44 14.71
C LEU A 25 4.44 -4.74 14.48
N LEU A 26 4.42 -3.68 13.68
CA LEU A 26 3.20 -2.96 13.32
C LEU A 26 2.21 -3.86 12.59
N ALA A 27 2.68 -4.65 11.61
CA ALA A 27 1.82 -5.57 10.87
C ALA A 27 1.18 -6.63 11.79
N ASN A 28 1.97 -7.20 12.72
CA ASN A 28 1.46 -8.17 13.68
C ASN A 28 0.41 -7.56 14.61
N GLU A 29 0.67 -6.37 15.14
CA GLU A 29 -0.26 -5.65 16.01
C GLU A 29 -1.60 -5.38 15.32
N ILE A 30 -1.57 -4.84 14.10
CA ILE A 30 -2.80 -4.59 13.33
C ILE A 30 -3.54 -5.90 13.05
N ARG A 31 -2.83 -6.97 12.69
CA ARG A 31 -3.44 -8.28 12.46
C ARG A 31 -4.11 -8.82 13.72
N ASP A 32 -3.48 -8.66 14.88
CA ASP A 32 -4.04 -9.18 16.13
C ASP A 32 -5.29 -8.38 16.55
N GLN A 33 -5.30 -7.05 16.35
CA GLN A 33 -6.52 -6.25 16.51
C GLN A 33 -7.63 -6.64 15.50
N LEU A 34 -7.28 -6.95 14.25
CA LEU A 34 -8.25 -7.45 13.27
C LEU A 34 -8.87 -8.78 13.71
N LYS A 35 -8.09 -9.68 14.32
CA LYS A 35 -8.63 -10.94 14.89
C LYS A 35 -9.61 -10.68 16.03
N GLU A 36 -9.30 -9.77 16.95
CA GLU A 36 -10.22 -9.40 18.03
C GLU A 36 -11.53 -8.82 17.48
N ILE A 37 -11.46 -8.02 16.42
CA ILE A 37 -12.66 -7.51 15.73
C ILE A 37 -13.42 -8.64 15.03
N ALA A 38 -12.71 -9.61 14.44
CA ALA A 38 -13.29 -10.76 13.76
C ALA A 38 -14.08 -11.70 14.69
N GLU A 39 -13.82 -11.67 16.01
CA GLU A 39 -14.60 -12.44 17.00
C GLU A 39 -16.04 -11.91 17.20
N ARG A 40 -16.34 -10.71 16.68
CA ARG A 40 -17.69 -10.13 16.76
C ARG A 40 -18.65 -10.91 15.86
N ALA A 41 -19.81 -11.29 16.40
CA ALA A 41 -20.86 -11.99 15.65
C ALA A 41 -21.72 -11.03 14.79
N ASP A 42 -21.09 -10.09 14.10
CA ASP A 42 -21.73 -9.12 13.23
C ASP A 42 -21.03 -9.01 11.88
N LYS A 43 -21.61 -8.22 10.96
CA LYS A 43 -21.05 -8.00 9.62
C LYS A 43 -19.65 -7.39 9.63
N VAL A 44 -19.27 -6.70 10.71
CA VAL A 44 -17.95 -6.10 10.84
C VAL A 44 -16.93 -7.17 11.18
N GLY A 45 -17.29 -8.12 12.06
CA GLY A 45 -16.47 -9.29 12.34
C GLY A 45 -16.25 -10.16 11.10
N ASP A 46 -17.32 -10.45 10.36
CA ASP A 46 -17.25 -11.23 9.10
C ASP A 46 -16.31 -10.58 8.06
N PHE A 47 -16.35 -9.25 7.94
CA PHE A 47 -15.48 -8.49 7.05
C PHE A 47 -14.04 -8.46 7.54
N ALA A 48 -13.82 -8.17 8.83
CA ALA A 48 -12.48 -8.10 9.43
C ALA A 48 -11.74 -9.44 9.35
N GLY A 49 -12.45 -10.56 9.53
CA GLY A 49 -11.88 -11.91 9.45
C GLY A 49 -11.39 -12.31 8.06
N GLN A 50 -11.72 -11.55 7.01
CA GLN A 50 -11.27 -11.78 5.64
C GLN A 50 -10.10 -10.88 5.23
N ILE A 51 -9.72 -9.91 6.06
CA ILE A 51 -8.62 -9.00 5.75
C ILE A 51 -7.30 -9.72 6.05
N GLU A 52 -6.47 -9.84 5.02
CA GLU A 52 -5.17 -10.49 5.09
C GLU A 52 -4.02 -9.50 4.97
N TYR A 53 -2.90 -9.82 5.63
CA TYR A 53 -1.67 -9.05 5.48
C TYR A 53 -0.96 -9.43 4.18
N GLY A 54 -0.88 -8.49 3.24
CA GLY A 54 -0.26 -8.69 1.93
C GLY A 54 1.26 -8.44 1.90
N GLY A 55 1.86 -8.01 3.01
CA GLY A 55 3.28 -7.67 3.06
C GLY A 55 3.67 -6.60 2.04
N SER A 56 4.92 -6.67 1.57
CA SER A 56 5.47 -5.77 0.54
C SER A 56 5.11 -6.18 -0.89
N SER A 57 4.03 -6.95 -1.06
CA SER A 57 3.58 -7.39 -2.38
C SER A 57 3.33 -6.22 -3.32
N ARG A 58 3.70 -6.43 -4.59
CA ARG A 58 3.63 -5.41 -5.63
C ARG A 58 2.19 -4.91 -5.84
N VAL A 59 2.04 -3.59 -5.84
CA VAL A 59 0.84 -2.87 -6.27
C VAL A 59 1.08 -2.25 -7.65
N LEU A 60 0.15 -2.48 -8.59
CA LEU A 60 0.17 -1.91 -9.93
C LEU A 60 -0.92 -0.84 -10.04
N LEU A 61 -0.51 0.42 -9.99
CA LEU A 61 -1.40 1.56 -10.01
C LEU A 61 -1.63 1.99 -11.46
N ARG A 62 -2.90 1.98 -11.88
CA ARG A 62 -3.32 2.37 -13.22
C ARG A 62 -4.15 3.64 -13.09
N GLU A 63 -3.57 4.74 -13.53
CA GLU A 63 -4.28 6.02 -13.61
C GLU A 63 -5.44 5.91 -14.61
N GLY A 64 -6.57 6.55 -14.30
CA GLY A 64 -7.88 6.35 -14.93
C GLY A 64 -7.85 6.02 -16.43
N ILE A 65 -8.20 4.77 -16.75
CA ILE A 65 -8.46 4.36 -18.14
C ILE A 65 -9.88 4.83 -18.48
N SER A 66 -9.98 6.03 -19.02
CA SER A 66 -11.13 6.47 -19.83
C SER A 66 -10.62 7.24 -21.04
N ASP A 67 -10.30 6.51 -22.10
CA ASP A 67 -10.98 6.65 -23.41
C ASP A 67 -10.20 5.89 -24.48
N GLU A 68 -10.95 5.11 -25.24
CA GLU A 68 -10.49 4.45 -26.45
C GLU A 68 -9.93 5.50 -27.43
N GLY A 69 -8.69 5.32 -27.90
CA GLY A 69 -8.29 5.92 -29.19
C GLY A 69 -6.93 6.60 -29.29
N LEU A 70 -6.12 6.70 -28.24
CA LEU A 70 -4.74 7.18 -28.37
C LEU A 70 -3.82 6.15 -27.76
N GLY A 71 -2.89 5.62 -28.57
CA GLY A 71 -2.00 4.49 -28.24
C GLY A 71 -1.52 4.54 -26.80
N ALA A 72 -2.22 3.81 -25.94
CA ALA A 72 -2.00 3.83 -24.50
C ALA A 72 -0.72 3.05 -24.24
N THR A 73 0.40 3.78 -24.11
CA THR A 73 1.46 3.29 -23.25
C THR A 73 0.82 3.12 -21.88
N ASP A 74 0.57 1.87 -21.49
CA ASP A 74 0.02 1.48 -20.19
C ASP A 74 0.95 2.08 -19.11
N HIS A 75 0.63 3.28 -18.62
CA HIS A 75 1.43 4.05 -17.66
C HIS A 75 1.24 3.47 -16.26
N VAL A 76 1.53 2.17 -16.12
CA VAL A 76 1.38 1.44 -14.87
C VAL A 76 2.52 1.84 -13.94
N VAL A 77 2.18 2.55 -12.87
CA VAL A 77 3.13 2.82 -11.79
C VAL A 77 3.22 1.57 -10.92
N ARG A 78 4.44 1.06 -10.76
CA ARG A 78 4.73 -0.06 -9.87
C ARG A 78 5.18 0.47 -8.52
N ARG A 79 4.53 0.00 -7.46
CA ARG A 79 4.95 0.25 -6.08
C ARG A 79 5.08 -1.06 -5.30
N GLU A 80 6.02 -1.11 -4.38
CA GLU A 80 6.14 -2.14 -3.35
C GLU A 80 6.07 -1.44 -1.99
N PRO A 81 4.88 -1.39 -1.36
CA PRO A 81 4.74 -0.77 -0.04
C PRO A 81 5.54 -1.51 1.02
N ASP A 82 5.74 -0.89 2.18
CA ASP A 82 6.39 -1.59 3.30
C ASP A 82 5.44 -2.61 3.94
N GLY A 83 4.13 -2.35 3.89
CA GLY A 83 3.12 -3.37 4.04
C GLY A 83 1.71 -2.93 3.61
N GLN A 84 0.81 -3.90 3.53
CA GLN A 84 -0.57 -3.66 3.11
C GLN A 84 -1.54 -4.66 3.73
N PHE A 85 -2.80 -4.25 3.82
CA PHE A 85 -3.92 -5.10 4.21
C PHE A 85 -4.95 -5.15 3.09
N GLN A 86 -5.29 -6.37 2.68
CA GLN A 86 -6.13 -6.61 1.50
C GLN A 86 -7.30 -7.53 1.86
N HIS A 87 -8.47 -7.19 1.33
CA HIS A 87 -9.63 -8.06 1.33
C HIS A 87 -9.62 -8.89 0.02
N PRO A 88 -9.96 -10.19 0.04
CA PRO A 88 -9.90 -11.05 -1.15
C PRO A 88 -10.77 -10.55 -2.31
N ASP A 89 -11.91 -9.94 -2.00
CA ASP A 89 -12.81 -9.36 -3.00
C ASP A 89 -12.36 -7.99 -3.56
N ALA A 90 -11.24 -7.43 -3.07
CA ALA A 90 -10.73 -6.13 -3.50
C ALA A 90 -9.54 -6.26 -4.46
N ALA A 91 -9.59 -5.51 -5.56
CA ALA A 91 -8.51 -5.48 -6.55
C ALA A 91 -7.24 -4.75 -6.05
N TYR A 92 -7.42 -3.80 -5.14
CA TYR A 92 -6.36 -3.05 -4.47
C TYR A 92 -6.40 -3.33 -2.96
N PRO A 93 -5.26 -3.23 -2.25
CA PRO A 93 -5.28 -3.23 -0.80
C PRO A 93 -6.14 -2.07 -0.28
N GLY A 94 -6.92 -2.31 0.77
CA GLY A 94 -7.74 -1.26 1.38
C GLY A 94 -6.88 -0.24 2.14
N VAL A 95 -5.79 -0.73 2.75
CA VAL A 95 -4.83 0.08 3.52
C VAL A 95 -3.40 -0.27 3.10
N VAL A 96 -2.59 0.75 2.90
CA VAL A 96 -1.14 0.65 2.69
C VAL A 96 -0.42 1.39 3.81
N PHE A 97 0.73 0.90 4.25
CA PHE A 97 1.61 1.66 5.13
C PHE A 97 3.05 1.74 4.61
N GLU A 98 3.68 2.86 4.92
CA GLU A 98 5.04 3.23 4.49
C GLU A 98 5.80 3.77 5.71
N VAL A 99 7.01 3.26 5.92
CA VAL A 99 7.90 3.61 7.02
C VAL A 99 9.17 4.19 6.42
N PRO A 100 9.27 5.52 6.20
CA PRO A 100 10.50 6.11 5.70
C PRO A 100 11.58 6.05 6.79
N TYR A 101 12.61 5.23 6.57
CA TYR A 101 13.80 5.19 7.42
C TYR A 101 14.99 5.79 6.67
N SER A 102 15.60 6.83 7.26
CA SER A 102 16.83 7.55 6.88
C SER A 102 17.01 8.00 5.42
N GLN A 103 16.04 7.74 4.55
CA GLN A 103 16.02 8.17 3.16
C GLN A 103 15.38 9.55 3.10
N ASP A 104 16.18 10.57 3.40
CA ASP A 104 15.84 11.97 3.15
C ASP A 104 15.25 12.11 1.74
N GLY A 105 13.99 12.55 1.64
CA GLY A 105 13.35 12.88 0.36
C GLY A 105 12.15 12.05 -0.06
N LYS A 106 11.69 11.05 0.72
CA LYS A 106 10.34 10.49 0.51
C LYS A 106 9.29 11.49 1.01
N ASP A 107 8.69 12.24 0.08
CA ASP A 107 7.48 13.02 0.36
C ASP A 107 6.31 12.05 0.61
N LEU A 108 6.07 11.72 1.88
CA LEU A 108 4.97 10.86 2.31
C LEU A 108 3.61 11.35 1.83
N LYS A 109 3.41 12.67 1.72
CA LYS A 109 2.15 13.24 1.25
C LYS A 109 1.97 12.97 -0.23
N LYS A 110 3.02 13.17 -1.02
CA LYS A 110 3.00 12.82 -2.45
C LYS A 110 2.78 11.31 -2.64
N LEU A 111 3.46 10.47 -1.87
CA LEU A 111 3.31 9.02 -1.95
C LEU A 111 1.89 8.56 -1.59
N ALA A 112 1.31 9.11 -0.51
CA ALA A 112 -0.08 8.86 -0.15
C ALA A 112 -1.06 9.29 -1.24
N SER A 113 -0.83 10.48 -1.81
CA SER A 113 -1.62 11.00 -2.92
C SER A 113 -1.53 10.10 -4.16
N ASP A 114 -0.33 9.61 -4.49
CA ASP A 114 -0.11 8.67 -5.61
C ASP A 114 -0.91 7.38 -5.42
N TYR A 115 -0.83 6.74 -4.24
CA TYR A 115 -1.58 5.51 -3.96
C TYR A 115 -3.09 5.75 -4.08
N ILE A 116 -3.62 6.82 -3.50
CA ILE A 116 -5.06 7.10 -3.51
C ILE A 116 -5.53 7.47 -4.92
N LEU A 117 -4.89 8.44 -5.58
CA LEU A 117 -5.35 8.95 -6.87
C LEU A 117 -5.16 7.93 -8.00
N ARG A 118 -4.02 7.23 -8.04
CA ARG A 118 -3.70 6.26 -9.12
C ARG A 118 -4.34 4.88 -8.92
N SER A 119 -5.01 4.65 -7.79
CA SER A 119 -5.92 3.52 -7.60
C SER A 119 -7.38 3.92 -7.80
N ASN A 120 -7.65 5.13 -8.33
CA ASN A 120 -9.00 5.69 -8.42
C ASN A 120 -9.74 5.68 -7.07
N GLY A 121 -9.00 5.86 -5.97
CA GLY A 121 -9.50 5.84 -4.60
C GLY A 121 -9.81 4.45 -4.05
N ASP A 122 -9.41 3.35 -4.70
CA ASP A 122 -9.63 1.98 -4.19
C ASP A 122 -8.70 1.64 -3.03
N ILE A 123 -7.52 2.24 -2.98
CA ILE A 123 -6.73 2.31 -1.73
C ILE A 123 -7.36 3.40 -0.86
N LYS A 124 -8.02 2.99 0.22
CA LYS A 124 -8.83 3.87 1.07
C LYS A 124 -8.01 4.65 2.08
N ALA A 125 -6.87 4.12 2.51
CA ALA A 125 -5.99 4.80 3.45
C ALA A 125 -4.52 4.49 3.18
N VAL A 126 -3.67 5.48 3.43
CA VAL A 126 -2.21 5.34 3.43
C VAL A 126 -1.68 5.86 4.76
N VAL A 127 -0.96 5.02 5.49
CA VAL A 127 -0.39 5.35 6.80
C VAL A 127 1.13 5.51 6.65
N GLY A 128 1.60 6.76 6.74
CA GLY A 128 3.04 7.06 6.77
C GLY A 128 3.53 7.18 8.21
N ILE A 129 4.57 6.44 8.59
CA ILE A 129 5.13 6.46 9.95
C ILE A 129 6.60 6.82 9.90
N ASP A 130 6.92 8.05 10.29
CA ASP A 130 8.29 8.49 10.44
C ASP A 130 8.85 7.97 11.77
N ILE A 131 9.95 7.23 11.68
CA ILE A 131 10.65 6.61 12.82
C ILE A 131 12.07 7.17 13.01
N ASN A 132 12.40 8.27 12.32
CA ASN A 132 13.68 8.97 12.45
C ASN A 132 13.67 10.05 13.54
#